data_AF-A0A2V8DVG7-F1
#
_entry.id   AF-A0A2V8DVG7-F1
#
_cell.length_a   1.000
_cell.length_b   1.000
_cell.length_c   1.000
_cell.angle_alpha   90.00
_cell.angle_beta   90.00
_cell.angle_gamma   90.00
#
_symmetry.space_group_name_H-M   'P 1'
#
loop_
_entity.id
_entity.type
_entity.pdbx_description
1 polymer ?
#
loop_
_entity_poly.entity_id
_entity_poly.type
_entity_poly.pdbx_seq_one_letter_code
_entity_poly.pdbx_strand_id
1 'polypeptide(L)' 'AEILEMIRDGRSVAEIMTLGASLLPADAVMDGVAEMIGEIQIEGTFPDGTKLVTVHQPIR' A
#
# COMPACT_ATOMS: atom_id res chain seq x y z
N ALA A 1 4.47 -6.99 -3.66
CA ALA A 1 3.54 -6.92 -4.81
C ALA A 1 2.07 -6.82 -4.37
N GLU A 2 1.73 -7.13 -3.11
CA GLU A 2 0.37 -7.14 -2.55
C GLU A 2 -0.60 -6.05 -3.00
N ILE A 3 -0.19 -4.78 -3.03
CA ILE A 3 -1.08 -3.68 -3.45
C ILE A 3 -1.54 -3.86 -4.90
N LEU A 4 -0.64 -4.25 -5.81
CA LEU A 4 -1.01 -4.50 -7.21
C LEU A 4 -1.94 -5.71 -7.36
N GLU A 5 -1.78 -6.74 -6.52
CA GLU A 5 -2.71 -7.88 -6.50
C GLU A 5 -4.08 -7.47 -5.96
N MET A 6 -4.15 -6.62 -4.93
CA MET A 6 -5.42 -6.07 -4.45
C MET A 6 -6.13 -5.23 -5.53
N ILE A 7 -5.38 -4.47 -6.33
CA ILE A 7 -5.92 -3.74 -7.49
C ILE A 7 -6.46 -4.74 -8.53
N ARG A 8 -5.69 -5.80 -8.83
CA ARG A 8 -6.09 -6.87 -9.76
C ARG A 8 -7.36 -7.60 -9.30
N ASP A 9 -7.49 -7.83 -8.00
CA ASP A 9 -8.67 -8.43 -7.36
C ASP A 9 -9.89 -7.50 -7.37
N GLY A 10 -9.73 -6.25 -7.80
CA GLY A 10 -10.81 -5.27 -7.89
C GLY A 10 -11.22 -4.66 -6.56
N ARG A 11 -10.35 -4.72 -5.53
CA ARG A 11 -10.59 -4.00 -4.27
C ARG A 11 -10.65 -2.50 -4.54
N SER A 12 -11.46 -1.80 -3.76
CA SER A 12 -11.55 -0.35 -3.87
C SER A 12 -10.28 0.34 -3.38
N VAL A 13 -10.02 1.55 -3.87
CA VAL A 13 -8.90 2.39 -3.41
C VAL A 13 -8.93 2.55 -1.88
N ALA A 14 -10.12 2.78 -1.30
CA ALA A 14 -10.27 2.96 0.15
C ALA A 14 -9.90 1.72 0.97
N GLU A 15 -10.28 0.53 0.49
CA GLU A 15 -9.88 -0.74 1.13
C GLU A 15 -8.37 -0.94 1.04
N ILE A 16 -7.77 -0.65 -0.11
CA ILE A 16 -6.32 -0.79 -0.32
C ILE A 16 -5.54 0.18 0.56
N MET A 17 -5.98 1.42 0.71
CA MET A 17 -5.35 2.39 1.62
C MET A 17 -5.33 1.88 3.06
N THR A 18 -6.40 1.20 3.49
CA THR A 18 -6.52 0.64 4.84
C THR A 18 -5.66 -0.60 5.02
N LEU A 19 -5.79 -1.58 4.11
CA LEU A 19 -5.09 -2.86 4.18
C LEU A 19 -3.59 -2.71 3.95
N GLY A 20 -3.21 -1.81 3.03
CA GLY A 20 -1.81 -1.54 2.68
C GLY A 20 -0.97 -1.12 3.87
N ALA A 21 -1.56 -0.42 4.84
CA ALA A 21 -0.88 0.04 6.05
C ALA A 21 -0.69 -1.05 7.13
N SER A 22 -1.15 -2.27 6.87
CA SER A 22 -1.02 -3.43 7.77
C SER A 22 -0.21 -4.59 7.18
N LEU A 23 0.38 -4.42 6.00
CA LEU A 23 1.04 -5.51 5.29
C LEU A 23 2.42 -5.87 5.84
N LEU A 24 3.14 -4.89 6.40
CA LEU A 24 4.50 -5.09 6.87
C LEU A 24 4.66 -4.52 8.28
N PRO A 25 4.95 -5.37 9.29
CA PRO A 25 5.19 -4.88 10.62
C PRO A 25 6.58 -4.25 10.75
N ALA A 26 6.77 -3.36 11.73
CA ALA A 26 8.03 -2.64 11.96
C ALA A 26 9.20 -3.57 12.33
N ASP A 27 8.93 -4.73 12.92
CA ASP A 27 9.94 -5.74 13.27
C ASP A 27 10.40 -6.60 12.06
N ALA A 28 9.73 -6.47 10.91
CA ALA A 28 10.09 -7.13 9.67
C ALA A 28 11.02 -6.30 8.77
N VAL A 29 11.47 -5.13 9.24
CA VAL A 29 12.41 -4.24 8.52
C VAL A 29 13.63 -3.91 9.36
N MET A 30 14.66 -3.34 8.73
CA MET A 30 15.84 -2.86 9.45
C MET A 30 15.52 -1.61 10.28
N ASP A 31 16.27 -1.40 11.36
CA ASP A 31 16.15 -0.21 12.21
C ASP A 31 16.19 1.08 11.39
N GLY A 32 15.25 1.99 11.67
CA GLY A 32 15.12 3.29 10.98
C GLY A 32 14.33 3.25 9.67
N VAL A 33 14.04 2.08 9.10
CA VAL A 33 13.33 1.98 7.82
C VAL A 33 11.87 2.42 7.95
N ALA A 34 11.20 2.10 9.06
CA ALA A 34 9.81 2.49 9.29
C ALA A 34 9.64 4.02 9.32
N GLU A 35 10.60 4.73 9.91
CA GLU A 35 10.62 6.19 10.00
C GLU A 35 10.99 6.86 8.67
N MET A 36 11.79 6.18 7.82
CA MET A 36 12.17 6.69 6.50
C MET A 36 11.03 6.64 5.48
N ILE A 37 10.09 5.70 5.61
CA ILE A 37 9.02 5.46 4.64
C ILE A 37 7.69 5.98 5.19
N GLY A 38 7.46 7.29 5.06
CA GLY A 38 6.21 7.93 5.48
C GLY A 38 5.00 7.57 4.62
N GLU A 39 5.21 7.27 3.34
CA GLU A 39 4.18 6.80 2.43
C GLU A 39 4.77 6.03 1.25
N ILE A 40 3.93 5.21 0.61
CA ILE A 40 4.21 4.59 -0.68
C ILE A 40 3.11 4.94 -1.67
N GLN A 41 3.49 5.12 -2.93
CA GLN A 41 2.59 5.47 -4.02
C GLN A 41 2.68 4.42 -5.12
N ILE A 42 1.52 3.92 -5.54
CA ILE A 42 1.41 2.86 -6.55
C ILE A 42 0.31 3.27 -7.54
N GLU A 43 0.64 3.29 -8.83
CA GLU A 43 -0.37 3.36 -9.89
C GLU A 43 -0.76 1.96 -10.34
N GLY A 44 -2.07 1.73 -10.48
CA GLY A 44 -2.59 0.47 -11.02
C GLY A 44 -3.91 0.66 -11.76
N THR A 45 -4.22 -0.32 -12.62
CA THR A 45 -5.42 -0.30 -13.46
C THR A 45 -6.58 -0.97 -12.74
N PHE A 46 -7.56 -0.16 -12.34
CA PHE A 46 -8.83 -0.62 -11.79
C PHE A 46 -9.85 -0.84 -12.93
N PRO A 47 -10.98 -1.53 -12.66
CA PRO A 47 -12.05 -1.69 -13.65
C PRO A 47 -12.58 -0.38 -14.24
N ASP A 48 -12.47 0.73 -13.50
CA ASP A 48 -12.90 2.07 -13.88
C ASP A 48 -11.75 3.01 -14.27
N GLY A 49 -10.56 2.46 -14.54
CA GLY A 49 -9.40 3.18 -15.06
C GLY A 49 -8.18 3.16 -14.15
N THR A 50 -7.07 3.72 -14.63
CA THR A 50 -5.83 3.82 -13.85
C THR A 50 -5.98 4.85 -12.74
N LYS A 51 -5.52 4.50 -11.54
CA LYS A 51 -5.54 5.39 -10.37
C LYS A 51 -4.22 5.30 -9.62
N LEU A 52 -3.83 6.41 -9.01
CA LEU A 52 -2.75 6.49 -8.03
C LEU A 52 -3.32 6.16 -6.64
N VAL A 53 -2.71 5.20 -5.96
CA VAL A 53 -3.01 4.84 -4.57
C VAL A 53 -1.85 5.29 -3.69
N THR A 54 -2.14 6.07 -2.66
CA THR A 54 -1.17 6.46 -1.63
C THR A 54 -1.50 5.73 -0.34
N VAL A 55 -0.53 5.01 0.21
CA VAL A 55 -0.64 4.38 1.53
C VAL A 55 0.28 5.11 2.49
N HIS A 56 -0.29 5.79 3.47
CA HIS A 56 0.45 6.49 4.51
C HIS A 56 0.84 5.54 5.64
N GLN A 57 2.04 5.72 6.18
CA GLN A 57 2.64 4.89 7.23
C GLN A 57 2.46 3.39 6.95
N PRO A 58 3.04 2.90 5.83
CA PRO A 58 2.82 1.53 5.37
C PRO A 58 3.48 0.45 6.24
N ILE A 59 4.34 0.86 7.18
CA ILE A 59 5.08 -0.02 8.10
C ILE A 59 4.67 0.34 9.53
N ARG A 60 4.18 -0.64 10.32
CA ARG A 60 3.62 -0.40 11.67
C ARG A 60 4.06 -1.41 12.72
#